data_AF-A0A1F8PC60-F1
#
_entry.id   AF-A0A1F8PC60-F1
#
_cell.length_a   1.000
_cell.length_b   1.000
_cell.length_c   1.000
_cell.angle_alpha   90.00
_cell.angle_beta   90.00
_cell.angle_gamma   90.00
#
_symmetry.space_group_name_H-M   'P 1'
#
loop_
_entity.id
_entity.type
_entity.pdbx_description
1 polymer ?
#
loop_
_entity_poly.entity_id
_entity_poly.type
_entity_poly.pdbx_seq_one_letter_code
_entity_poly.pdbx_strand_id
1 'polypeptide(L)' 'MVRIIDRDFIPLSRDLIGAGGQERFTFEPKMEGETSIRMQMKRPWEENPVAEQIFLLKILNE' A
#
# COMPACT_ATOMS: atom_id res chain seq x y z
N MET A 1 -5.75 -14.79 -0.12
CA MET A 1 -4.39 -14.40 0.35
C MET A 1 -3.69 -13.63 -0.75
N VAL A 2 -3.01 -12.51 -0.46
CA VAL A 2 -2.26 -11.69 -1.44
C VAL A 2 -0.77 -11.70 -1.10
N ARG A 3 0.10 -11.51 -2.10
CA ARG A 3 1.55 -11.34 -1.94
C ARG A 3 1.98 -10.03 -2.57
N ILE A 4 2.72 -9.19 -1.84
CA ILE A 4 3.37 -8.01 -2.42
C ILE A 4 4.48 -8.49 -3.36
N ILE A 5 4.49 -7.97 -4.58
CA ILE A 5 5.48 -8.32 -5.61
C ILE A 5 6.37 -7.14 -5.99
N ASP A 6 5.94 -5.91 -5.72
CA ASP A 6 6.72 -4.71 -6.00
C ASP A 6 6.32 -3.55 -5.07
N ARG A 7 7.25 -2.62 -4.89
CA ARG A 7 7.09 -1.40 -4.12
C ARG A 7 7.91 -0.28 -4.77
N ASP A 8 7.25 0.82 -5.12
CA ASP A 8 7.91 1.97 -5.75
C ASP A 8 7.41 3.30 -5.17
N PHE A 9 8.30 4.28 -5.12
CA PHE A 9 7.97 5.65 -4.70
C PHE A 9 7.99 6.59 -5.90
N ILE A 10 6.84 7.22 -6.16
CA ILE A 10 6.66 8.15 -7.27
C ILE A 10 6.65 9.57 -6.70
N PRO A 11 7.72 10.36 -6.91
CA PRO A 11 7.76 11.74 -6.44
C PRO A 11 6.74 12.60 -7.18
N LEU A 12 6.12 13.55 -6.48
CA LEU A 12 5.22 14.52 -7.12
C LEU A 12 5.98 15.48 -8.04
N SER A 13 7.17 15.91 -7.62
CA SER A 13 8.09 16.74 -8.39
C SER A 13 9.52 16.35 -8.06
N ARG A 14 10.42 16.39 -9.05
CA ARG A 14 11.86 16.14 -8.88
C ARG A 14 12.65 17.40 -8.56
N ASP A 15 12.04 18.56 -8.73
CA ASP A 15 12.71 19.86 -8.66
C ASP A 15 12.38 20.62 -7.36
N LEU A 16 11.50 20.10 -6.51
CA LEU A 16 11.04 20.74 -5.28
C LEU A 16 11.46 19.97 -4.04
N ILE A 17 12.18 20.64 -3.13
CA ILE A 17 12.58 20.08 -1.84
C ILE A 17 11.35 20.01 -0.92
N GLY A 18 11.15 18.84 -0.29
CA GLY A 18 10.03 18.62 0.64
C GLY A 18 8.69 18.35 -0.05
N ALA A 19 8.64 18.30 -1.38
CA ALA A 19 7.46 17.82 -2.09
C ALA A 19 7.19 16.36 -1.73
N GLY A 20 5.92 16.03 -1.54
CA GLY A 20 5.50 14.66 -1.30
C GLY A 20 5.56 13.77 -2.54
N GLY A 21 4.81 12.69 -2.50
CA GLY A 21 4.70 11.74 -3.60
C GLY A 21 3.67 10.66 -3.28
N GLN A 22 3.76 9.55 -4.00
CA GLN A 22 2.90 8.39 -3.83
C GLN A 22 3.75 7.15 -3.65
N GLU A 23 3.45 6.37 -2.62
CA GLU A 23 3.98 5.01 -2.48
C GLU A 23 3.02 4.05 -3.19
N ARG A 24 3.55 3.28 -4.15
CA ARG A 24 2.80 2.30 -4.93
C ARG A 24 3.19 0.90 -4.47
N PHE A 25 2.21 0.12 -4.04
CA PHE A 25 2.36 -1.29 -3.73
C PHE A 25 1.66 -2.14 -4.79
N THR A 26 2.39 -3.04 -5.43
CA THR A 26 1.82 -4.01 -6.37
C THR A 26 1.71 -5.36 -5.69
N PHE A 27 0.56 -5.99 -5.79
CA PHE A 27 0.31 -7.30 -5.17
C PHE A 27 -0.37 -8.26 -6.14
N GLU A 28 -0.15 -9.54 -5.87
CA GLU A 28 -0.68 -10.68 -6.61
C GLU A 28 -1.64 -11.46 -5.70
N PRO A 29 -2.88 -11.74 -6.14
CA PRO A 29 -3.76 -12.68 -5.44
C PRO A 29 -3.25 -14.11 -5.60
N LYS A 30 -3.23 -14.88 -4.50
CA LYS A 30 -2.81 -16.30 -4.47
C LYS A 30 -3.96 -17.29 -4.51
N MET A 31 -5.16 -16.85 -4.16
CA MET A 31 -6.37 -17.66 -4.16
C MET A 31 -7.59 -16.76 -4.23
N GLU A 32 -8.68 -17.30 -4.76
CA GLU A 32 -10.01 -16.69 -4.70
C GLU A 32 -10.53 -16.54 -3.26
N GLY A 33 -11.53 -15.69 -3.09
CA GLY A 33 -12.18 -15.41 -1.82
C GLY A 33 -12.01 -13.96 -1.37
N GLU A 34 -12.31 -13.70 -0.10
CA GLU A 34 -12.26 -12.36 0.47
C GLU A 34 -10.99 -12.14 1.30
N THR A 35 -10.45 -10.93 1.23
CA THR A 35 -9.29 -10.54 2.02
C THR A 35 -9.29 -9.04 2.25
N SER A 36 -8.43 -8.55 3.15
CA SER A 36 -8.27 -7.14 3.39
C SER A 36 -6.81 -6.71 3.31
N ILE A 37 -6.59 -5.52 2.79
CA ILE A 37 -5.28 -4.86 2.82
C ILE A 37 -5.38 -3.71 3.81
N ARG A 38 -4.54 -3.75 4.85
CA ARG A 38 -4.39 -2.66 5.82
C ARG A 38 -3.13 -1.87 5.49
N MET A 39 -3.29 -0.58 5.20
CA MET A 39 -2.20 0.36 4.95
C MET A 39 -2.04 1.29 6.15
N GLN A 40 -0.83 1.39 6.69
CA GLN A 40 -0.50 2.23 7.83
C GLN A 40 0.59 3.23 7.46
N MET A 41 0.28 4.52 7.53
CA MET A 41 1.26 5.58 7.35
C MET A 41 1.89 5.89 8.71
N LYS A 42 3.13 5.46 8.89
CA LYS A 42 3.88 5.69 10.12
C LYS A 42 5.37 5.78 9.87
N ARG A 43 6.07 6.51 10.74
CA ARG A 43 7.53 6.36 10.81
C ARG A 43 7.85 5.01 11.43
N PRO A 44 8.89 4.29 10.97
CA PRO A 44 9.19 2.94 11.50
C PRO A 44 9.42 2.89 13.01
N TRP A 45 9.88 3.99 13.60
CA TRP A 45 10.13 4.13 15.04
C TRP A 45 8.93 4.64 15.86
N GLU A 46 7.83 4.99 15.21
CA GLU A 46 6.60 5.39 15.91
C GLU A 46 5.74 4.16 16.22
N GLU A 47 5.20 4.12 17.43
CA GLU A 47 4.28 3.06 17.86
C GLU A 47 2.97 3.13 17.07
N ASN A 48 2.39 4.32 16.99
CA ASN A 48 1.07 4.54 16.41
C ASN A 48 1.16 5.15 15.01
N PRO A 49 0.36 4.69 14.04
CA PRO A 49 0.28 5.31 12.74
C PRO A 49 -0.45 6.64 12.77
N VAL A 50 -0.01 7.58 11.94
CA VAL A 50 -0.68 8.88 11.76
C VAL A 50 -1.95 8.72 10.94
N ALA A 51 -1.99 7.72 10.04
CA ALA A 51 -3.18 7.37 9.28
C ALA A 51 -3.23 5.86 9.00
N GLU A 52 -4.43 5.32 8.94
CA GLU A 52 -4.70 3.93 8.58
C GLU A 52 -5.85 3.86 7.58
N GLN A 53 -5.73 2.97 6.59
CA GLN A 53 -6.79 2.69 5.64
C GLN A 53 -6.91 1.17 5.42
N ILE A 54 -8.16 0.69 5.34
CA ILE A 54 -8.47 -0.72 5.12
C ILE A 54 -9.23 -0.84 3.79
N PHE A 55 -8.72 -1.68 2.91
CA PHE A 55 -9.36 -2.05 1.65
C PHE A 55 -9.88 -3.47 1.74
N LEU A 56 -11.19 -3.64 1.55
CA LEU A 56 -11.80 -4.96 1.43
C LEU A 56 -11.78 -5.39 -0.03
N LEU A 57 -11.23 -6.57 -0.29
CA LEU A 57 -11.06 -7.12 -1.61
C LEU A 57 -11.84 -8.43 -1.73
N LYS A 58 -12.58 -8.57 -2.82
CA LYS A 58 -13.16 -9.83 -3.26
C LYS A 58 -12.40 -10.29 -4.50
N ILE A 59 -11.69 -11.41 -4.38
CA ILE A 59 -10.93 -12.03 -5.45
C ILE A 59 -11.82 -13.09 -6.09
N LEU A 60 -12.12 -12.89 -7.36
CA LEU A 60 -12.93 -13.80 -8.17
C LEU A 60 -11.99 -14.59 -9.09
N ASN A 61 -12.22 -15.90 -9.24
CA ASN A 61 -11.71 -16.64 -10.39
C ASN A 61 -12.61 -16.33 -11.60
N GLU A 62 -12.00 -16.03 -12.74
CA GLU A 62 -12.67 -15.97 -14.04
C GLU A 62 -12.71 -17.36 -14.71
#